data_AF-A0A359DET0-F1
#
_entry.id   AF-A0A359DET0-F1
#
_cell.length_a   1.000
_cell.length_b   1.000
_cell.length_c   1.000
_cell.angle_alpha   90.00
_cell.angle_beta   90.00
_cell.angle_gamma   90.00
#
_symmetry.space_group_name_H-M   'P 1'
#
loop_
_entity.id
_entity.type
_entity.pdbx_description
1 polymer ?
#
loop_
_entity_poly.entity_id
_entity_poly.type
_entity_poly.pdbx_seq_one_letter_code
_entity_poly.pdbx_strand_id
1 'polypeptide(L)' 'MHPRVLEVTDRLIARSRATRERYLAMIHAAASEGPQRGKLQCANFAHGVAGCGSDDKQTLRLMNAANVAIVSAYNDMLSA' A
#
# COMPACT_ATOMS: atom_id res chain seq x y z
N MET A 1 26.34 6.85 -6.32
CA MET A 1 25.40 5.87 -6.92
C MET A 1 26.00 5.41 -8.25
N HIS A 2 25.88 4.14 -8.63
CA HIS A 2 26.48 3.62 -9.88
C HIS A 2 25.85 4.30 -11.12
N PRO A 3 26.61 4.70 -12.16
CA PRO A 3 26.08 5.48 -13.29
C PRO A 3 24.87 4.84 -13.99
N ARG A 4 24.89 3.52 -14.19
CA ARG A 4 23.75 2.78 -14.76
C ARG A 4 22.49 2.83 -13.90
N VAL A 5 22.65 2.90 -12.58
CA VAL A 5 21.51 2.99 -11.67
C VAL A 5 20.87 4.37 -11.78
N LEU A 6 21.67 5.43 -11.93
CA LEU A 6 21.15 6.79 -12.18
C LEU A 6 20.38 6.85 -13.50
N GLU A 7 20.98 6.36 -14.59
CA GLU A 7 20.35 6.33 -15.92
C GLU A 7 18.99 5.62 -15.90
N VAL A 8 18.92 4.44 -15.28
CA VAL A 8 17.67 3.68 -15.17
C VAL A 8 16.65 4.42 -14.29
N THR A 9 17.10 5.03 -13.19
CA THR A 9 16.24 5.80 -12.28
C THR A 9 15.62 6.98 -13.01
N ASP A 10 16.43 7.77 -13.72
CA ASP A 10 15.95 8.96 -14.46
C ASP A 10 14.96 8.57 -15.56
N ARG A 11 15.23 7.49 -16.29
CA ARG A 11 14.31 6.96 -17.30
C ARG A 11 12.99 6.50 -16.70
N LEU A 12 13.01 5.87 -15.53
CA LEU A 12 11.80 5.46 -14.81
C LEU A 12 11.00 6.66 -14.31
N ILE A 13 11.67 7.68 -13.76
CA ILE A 13 11.04 8.94 -13.32
C ILE A 13 10.34 9.60 -14.50
N ALA A 14 11.05 9.78 -15.63
CA ALA A 14 10.49 10.41 -16.82
C ALA A 14 9.27 9.65 -17.37
N ARG A 15 9.39 8.32 -17.53
CA ARG A 15 8.31 7.47 -18.04
C ARG A 15 7.08 7.45 -17.12
N SER A 16 7.29 7.54 -15.80
CA SER A 16 6.23 7.33 -14.81
C SER A 16 5.61 8.62 -14.28
N ARG A 17 6.03 9.80 -14.78
CA ARG A 17 5.61 11.10 -14.24
C ARG A 17 4.10 11.24 -14.12
N ALA A 18 3.36 11.07 -15.23
CA ALA A 18 1.91 11.23 -15.25
C ALA A 18 1.18 10.21 -14.35
N THR A 19 1.60 8.94 -14.35
CA THR A 19 0.98 7.91 -13.51
C THR A 19 1.30 8.11 -12.03
N ARG A 20 2.51 8.58 -11.71
CA ARG A 20 2.92 8.92 -10.35
C ARG A 20 2.17 10.13 -9.80
N GLU A 21 1.99 11.18 -10.60
CA GLU A 21 1.18 12.35 -10.23
C GLU A 21 -0.26 11.95 -9.92
N ARG A 22 -0.89 11.15 -10.81
CA ARG A 22 -2.23 10.62 -10.57
C ARG A 22 -2.30 9.79 -9.29
N TYR A 23 -1.32 8.91 -9.06
CA TYR A 23 -1.26 8.10 -7.84
C TYR A 23 -1.17 8.97 -6.58
N LEU A 24 -0.28 9.97 -6.56
CA LEU A 24 -0.14 10.87 -5.43
C LEU A 24 -1.43 11.65 -5.17
N ALA A 25 -2.11 12.13 -6.21
CA ALA A 25 -3.41 12.80 -6.06
C ALA A 25 -4.46 11.89 -5.41
N MET A 26 -4.54 10.61 -5.82
CA MET A 26 -5.44 9.63 -5.20
C MET A 26 -5.09 9.39 -3.71
N ILE A 27 -3.82 9.27 -3.38
CA ILE A 27 -3.38 9.07 -1.99
C ILE A 27 -3.69 10.30 -1.12
N HIS A 28 -3.48 11.50 -1.63
CA HIS A 28 -3.84 12.73 -0.91
C HIS A 28 -5.35 12.83 -0.66
N ALA A 29 -6.17 12.50 -1.66
CA ALA A 29 -7.63 12.45 -1.49
C ALA A 29 -8.03 11.40 -0.44
N ALA A 30 -7.52 10.18 -0.54
CA ALA A 30 -7.81 9.10 0.40
C ALA A 30 -7.38 9.44 1.85
N ALA A 31 -6.25 10.11 2.03
CA ALA A 31 -5.79 10.56 3.34
C ALA A 31 -6.77 11.56 3.97
N SER A 32 -7.40 12.43 3.18
CA SER A 32 -8.41 13.38 3.66
C SER A 32 -9.75 12.72 4.01
N GLU A 33 -10.12 11.65 3.31
CA GLU A 33 -11.38 10.92 3.56
C GLU A 33 -11.31 9.98 4.79
N GLY A 34 -10.11 9.59 5.20
CA GLY A 34 -9.88 8.66 6.31
C GLY A 34 -10.23 7.20 5.98
N PRO A 35 -10.10 6.27 6.95
CA PRO A 35 -10.29 4.85 6.70
C PRO A 35 -11.75 4.50 6.35
N GLN A 36 -12.02 4.07 5.11
CA GLN A 36 -13.37 3.67 4.64
C GLN A 36 -13.88 2.34 5.23
N ARG A 37 -13.22 1.80 6.25
CA ARG A 37 -13.48 0.45 6.81
C ARG A 37 -14.85 0.31 7.46
N GLY A 38 -15.45 1.42 7.91
CA GLY A 38 -16.81 1.43 8.46
C GLY A 38 -17.89 1.00 7.46
N LYS A 39 -17.56 0.94 6.17
CA LYS A 39 -18.43 0.48 5.09
C LYS A 39 -18.13 -0.95 4.62
N LEU A 40 -17.08 -1.60 5.14
CA LEU A 40 -16.74 -2.98 4.76
C LEU A 40 -17.71 -3.95 5.45
N GLN A 41 -18.26 -4.88 4.68
CA GLN A 41 -19.07 -5.95 5.27
C GLN A 41 -18.22 -6.82 6.19
N CYS A 42 -18.78 -7.17 7.36
CA CYS A 42 -18.08 -7.79 8.48
C CYS A 42 -17.24 -9.01 8.10
N ALA A 43 -17.64 -9.77 7.07
CA ALA A 43 -16.94 -10.96 6.60
C ALA A 43 -15.51 -10.66 6.10
N ASN A 44 -15.32 -9.67 5.22
CA ASN A 44 -14.00 -9.38 4.65
C ASN A 44 -13.02 -8.85 5.70
N PHE A 45 -13.51 -8.06 6.65
CA PHE A 45 -12.70 -7.55 7.75
C PHE A 45 -12.34 -8.65 8.75
N ALA A 46 -13.28 -9.54 9.09
CA ALA A 46 -13.03 -10.64 10.01
C ALA A 46 -11.93 -11.59 9.52
N HIS A 47 -11.91 -11.90 8.21
CA HIS A 47 -10.84 -12.71 7.63
C HIS A 47 -9.47 -12.02 7.68
N GLY A 48 -9.41 -10.72 7.37
CA GLY A 48 -8.17 -9.95 7.37
C GLY A 48 -7.49 -9.82 8.74
N VAL A 49 -8.23 -9.98 9.84
CA VAL A 49 -7.70 -9.87 11.22
C VAL A 49 -7.64 -11.21 11.96
N ALA A 50 -8.09 -12.31 11.35
CA ALA A 50 -8.23 -13.61 12.03
C ALA A 50 -6.89 -14.15 12.56
N GLY A 51 -5.82 -14.00 11.77
CA GLY A 51 -4.47 -14.47 12.09
C GLY A 51 -3.65 -13.56 13.00
N CYS A 52 -4.18 -12.39 13.39
CA CYS A 52 -3.46 -11.42 14.22
C CYS A 52 -3.52 -11.79 15.72
N GLY A 53 -2.52 -11.35 16.49
CA GLY A 53 -2.52 -11.43 17.95
C GLY A 53 -3.65 -10.62 18.58
N SER A 54 -3.92 -10.79 19.88
CA SER A 54 -4.98 -10.08 20.60
C SER A 54 -4.87 -8.56 20.50
N ASP A 55 -3.65 -8.04 20.62
CA ASP A 55 -3.36 -6.62 20.69
C ASP A 55 -3.41 -5.99 19.29
N ASP A 56 -2.93 -6.72 18.28
CA ASP A 56 -3.08 -6.36 16.87
C ASP A 56 -4.56 -6.34 16.47
N LYS A 57 -5.36 -7.31 16.92
CA LYS A 57 -6.82 -7.35 16.65
C LYS A 57 -7.54 -6.13 17.21
N GLN A 58 -7.19 -5.68 18.42
CA GLN A 58 -7.76 -4.45 18.97
C GLN A 58 -7.35 -3.24 18.14
N THR A 59 -6.06 -3.10 17.82
CA THR A 59 -5.53 -1.98 17.03
C THR A 59 -6.17 -1.92 15.64
N LEU A 60 -6.35 -3.07 14.99
CA LEU A 60 -6.98 -3.17 13.67
C LEU A 60 -8.48 -2.87 13.68
N ARG A 61 -9.16 -3.10 14.81
CA ARG A 61 -10.58 -2.75 15.03
C ARG A 61 -10.76 -1.24 15.27
N LEU A 62 -9.77 -0.55 15.82
CA LEU A 62 -9.86 0.88 16.11
C LEU A 62 -9.80 1.68 14.79
N MET A 63 -10.78 2.56 14.60
CA MET A 63 -10.98 3.32 13.35
C MET A 63 -9.97 4.46 13.13
N ASN A 64 -9.08 4.70 14.08
CA ASN A 64 -8.14 5.83 14.09
C ASN A 64 -6.71 5.46 13.64
N ALA A 65 -6.45 4.19 13.31
CA ALA A 65 -5.16 3.75 12.79
C ALA A 65 -5.21 3.65 11.25
N ALA A 66 -4.11 4.01 10.58
CA ALA A 66 -3.92 3.76 9.15
C ALA A 66 -3.15 2.45 8.95
N ASN A 67 -3.61 1.61 8.01
CA ASN A 67 -2.86 0.41 7.61
C ASN A 67 -2.18 0.67 6.27
N VAL A 68 -0.87 0.46 6.22
CA VAL A 68 -0.08 0.61 4.98
C VAL A 68 0.30 -0.77 4.49
N ALA A 69 -0.16 -1.14 3.29
CA ALA A 69 0.29 -2.35 2.62
C ALA A 69 1.64 -2.09 1.95
N ILE A 70 2.62 -2.94 2.23
CA ILE A 70 3.89 -2.97 1.51
C ILE A 70 3.78 -4.05 0.45
N VAL A 71 3.61 -3.65 -0.80
CA VAL A 71 3.60 -4.59 -1.94
C VAL A 71 4.99 -4.62 -2.53
N SER A 72 5.64 -5.78 -2.46
CA SER A 72 6.94 -6.01 -3.10
C SER A 72 6.73 -6.82 -4.38
N ALA A 73 7.46 -6.47 -5.44
CA ALA A 73 7.59 -7.31 -6.64
C ALA A 73 8.76 -8.30 -6.51
N TYR A 74 9.35 -8.43 -5.30
CA TYR A 74 10.42 -9.37 -5.06
C TYR A 74 9.84 -10.77 -5.10
N ASN A 75 10.30 -11.56 -6.06
CA ASN A 75 10.01 -12.97 -6.18
C ASN A 75 11.35 -13.68 -6.34
N ASP A 76 11.71 -14.51 -5.36
CA ASP A 76 12.97 -15.25 -5.35
C ASP A 76 12.95 -16.43 -6.34
N MET A 77 11.75 -16.82 -6.81
CA MET A 77 11.55 -17.93 -7.73
C MET A 77 11.03 -17.43 -9.08
N LEU A 78 11.94 -17.16 -10.02
CA LEU A 78 11.61 -17.18 -11.44
C LEU A 78 11.25 -18.64 -11.78
N SER A 79 9.96 -18.98 -11.91
CA SER A 79 9.63 -20.23 -12.59
C SER A 79 9.98 -20.05 -14.06
N ALA A 80 10.84 -20.94 -14.57
CA ALA A 80 11.17 -21.06 -15.99
C ALA A 80 9.91 -21.24 -16.86
#